data_AF-A0A1G2VVW0-F1
#
_entry.id   AF-A0A1G2VVW0-F1
#
_cell.length_a   1.000
_cell.length_b   1.000
_cell.length_c   1.000
_cell.angle_alpha   90.00
_cell.angle_beta   90.00
_cell.angle_gamma   90.00
#
_symmetry.space_group_name_H-M   'P 1'
#
loop_
_entity.id
_entity.type
_entity.pdbx_description
1 polymer ?
#
loop_
_entity_poly.entity_id
_entity_poly.type
_entity_poly.pdbx_seq_one_letter_code
_entity_poly.pdbx_strand_id
1 'polypeptide(L)'
;MPDEPQQVVAPEPTQVAEPQVTPVAEPTPVILPVTEVTGSPQATEEVPTTVIEPGTTEVVPTQALEPTPIAPQPEVQSAAEESTAPVTPPPQPAQNTSTSAPQVVTSAPSVTALRPQAQAARTGRIQKKLDKIVEFVREKKTVKNDDIEKLLHVSDSTAQRYLGTLVKQGKLRRVGNRGSTHYELI
;
A
#
# COMPACT_ATOMS: atom_id res chain seq x y z
N MET A 1 -49.41 -32.16 35.73
CA MET A 1 -48.08 -32.33 36.35
C MET A 1 -47.04 -31.94 35.31
N PRO A 2 -46.15 -31.00 35.64
CA PRO A 2 -45.18 -30.38 34.73
C PRO A 2 -43.92 -31.24 34.59
N ASP A 3 -43.35 -31.30 33.39
CA ASP A 3 -41.94 -31.68 33.17
C ASP A 3 -41.31 -30.54 32.36
N GLU A 4 -40.56 -29.72 33.08
CA GLU A 4 -39.85 -28.53 32.62
C GLU A 4 -38.38 -28.93 32.41
N PRO A 5 -37.80 -28.79 31.20
CA PRO A 5 -36.36 -29.00 31.04
C PRO A 5 -35.59 -27.82 31.62
N GLN A 6 -34.91 -28.08 32.74
CA GLN A 6 -33.97 -27.19 33.42
C GLN A 6 -32.86 -26.69 32.49
N GLN A 7 -32.85 -25.36 32.34
CA GLN A 7 -31.74 -24.48 32.68
C GLN A 7 -30.32 -24.86 32.21
N VAL A 8 -29.95 -24.19 31.11
CA VAL A 8 -28.60 -23.74 30.76
C VAL A 8 -27.80 -23.24 31.98
N VAL A 9 -26.72 -23.95 32.33
CA VAL A 9 -25.64 -23.43 33.17
C VAL A 9 -24.40 -23.29 32.30
N ALA A 10 -24.02 -22.04 32.05
CA ALA A 10 -22.78 -21.65 31.39
C ALA A 10 -21.57 -22.02 32.26
N PRO A 11 -20.44 -22.44 31.68
CA PRO A 11 -19.17 -22.42 32.39
C PRO A 11 -18.62 -20.98 32.44
N GLU A 12 -18.54 -20.48 33.66
CA GLU A 12 -17.84 -19.27 34.11
C GLU A 12 -16.36 -19.30 33.68
N PRO A 13 -15.77 -18.20 33.17
CA PRO A 13 -14.34 -18.16 32.86
C PRO A 13 -13.53 -18.11 34.16
N THR A 14 -12.84 -19.20 34.45
CA THR A 14 -11.83 -19.29 35.50
C THR A 14 -10.72 -18.27 35.24
N GLN A 15 -10.68 -17.26 36.10
CA GLN A 15 -9.66 -16.23 36.24
C GLN A 15 -8.53 -16.81 37.12
N VAL A 16 -7.35 -17.09 36.57
CA VAL A 16 -6.17 -17.46 37.36
C VAL A 16 -4.87 -16.90 36.73
N ALA A 17 -4.19 -16.10 37.56
CA ALA A 17 -2.75 -15.80 37.62
C ALA A 17 -2.13 -14.79 36.63
N GLU A 18 -2.13 -13.52 37.07
CA GLU A 18 -1.05 -12.55 36.84
C GLU A 18 0.29 -13.04 37.42
N PRO A 19 1.41 -12.99 36.68
CA PRO A 19 2.73 -12.93 37.27
C PRO A 19 3.13 -11.47 37.54
N GLN A 20 3.50 -11.25 38.81
CA GLN A 20 3.92 -9.98 39.40
C GLN A 20 5.11 -9.33 38.67
N VAL A 21 5.03 -8.00 38.61
CA VAL A 21 6.12 -7.06 38.34
C VAL A 21 7.19 -7.11 39.44
N THR A 22 8.45 -7.28 39.04
CA THR A 22 9.62 -6.80 39.81
C THR A 22 10.31 -5.68 39.04
N PRO A 23 10.48 -4.49 39.61
CA PRO A 23 11.34 -3.43 39.07
C PRO A 23 12.80 -3.63 39.55
N VAL A 24 13.71 -2.79 39.04
CA VAL A 24 15.14 -2.59 39.41
C VAL A 24 16.14 -3.10 38.36
N ALA A 25 16.52 -2.19 37.45
CA ALA A 25 17.92 -1.97 37.07
C ALA A 25 18.08 -0.51 36.59
N GLU A 26 18.99 0.18 37.26
CA GLU A 26 19.30 1.60 37.25
C GLU A 26 20.02 2.06 35.96
N PRO A 27 19.81 3.30 35.47
CA PRO A 27 20.55 3.83 34.34
C PRO A 27 21.95 4.31 34.77
N THR A 28 23.00 3.68 34.27
CA THR A 28 24.36 4.24 34.38
C THR A 28 24.56 5.34 33.33
N PRO A 29 24.91 6.59 33.70
CA PRO A 29 25.38 7.59 32.76
C PRO A 29 26.87 7.36 32.48
N VAL A 30 27.25 7.06 31.23
CA VAL A 30 28.65 7.10 30.80
C VAL A 30 28.92 8.39 30.05
N ILE A 31 29.89 9.10 30.59
CA ILE A 31 30.32 10.47 30.33
C ILE A 31 31.10 10.57 29.00
N LEU A 32 30.84 11.65 28.25
CA LEU A 32 31.60 12.10 27.09
C LEU A 32 33.05 12.46 27.47
N PRO A 33 34.03 12.20 26.59
CA PRO A 33 35.15 13.13 26.45
C PRO A 33 35.06 13.90 25.12
N VAL A 34 34.89 15.22 25.26
CA VAL A 34 35.32 16.24 24.30
C VAL A 34 36.81 16.04 24.04
N THR A 35 37.20 15.96 22.76
CA THR A 35 38.53 16.39 22.32
C THR A 35 38.33 17.46 21.25
N GLU A 36 38.40 18.71 21.70
CA GLU A 36 38.94 19.83 20.93
C GLU A 36 40.30 19.43 20.35
N VAL A 37 40.46 19.56 19.04
CA VAL A 37 41.77 19.82 18.44
C VAL A 37 41.66 21.09 17.62
N THR A 38 42.13 22.13 18.28
CA THR A 38 42.61 23.42 17.79
C THR A 38 43.41 23.30 16.49
N GLY A 39 43.12 24.19 15.53
CA GLY A 39 43.90 24.35 14.30
C GLY A 39 43.41 25.49 13.40
N SER A 40 43.41 26.73 13.89
CA SER A 40 43.57 27.95 13.07
C SER A 40 45.06 28.16 12.74
N PRO A 41 45.51 29.10 11.88
CA PRO A 41 44.81 30.05 10.99
C PRO A 41 45.36 30.07 9.53
N GLN A 42 44.74 30.84 8.62
CA GLN A 42 45.37 31.96 7.88
C GLN A 42 44.72 32.21 6.51
N ALA A 43 44.38 33.48 6.32
CA ALA A 43 43.80 34.12 5.15
C ALA A 43 44.70 34.09 3.92
N THR A 44 44.11 34.13 2.71
CA THR A 44 44.60 34.97 1.61
C THR A 44 43.43 35.30 0.67
N GLU A 45 43.33 36.59 0.41
CA GLU A 45 42.48 37.36 -0.50
C GLU A 45 42.73 36.95 -1.98
N GLU A 46 41.79 37.28 -2.87
CA GLU A 46 41.97 37.76 -4.26
C GLU A 46 40.76 37.40 -5.14
N VAL A 47 39.96 38.44 -5.39
CA VAL A 47 38.96 38.66 -6.45
C VAL A 47 39.68 38.79 -7.82
N PRO A 48 39.05 38.76 -9.05
CA PRO A 48 37.78 39.43 -9.36
C PRO A 48 36.90 38.97 -10.57
N THR A 49 35.74 39.64 -10.68
CA THR A 49 35.01 40.10 -11.90
C THR A 49 34.25 39.10 -12.81
N THR A 50 32.93 39.32 -12.89
CA THR A 50 32.12 39.61 -14.10
C THR A 50 30.66 39.83 -13.63
N VAL A 51 30.22 41.06 -13.34
CA VAL A 51 29.54 42.02 -14.24
C VAL A 51 28.47 41.38 -15.11
N ILE A 52 27.17 41.58 -14.78
CA ILE A 52 26.12 42.13 -15.66
C ILE A 52 25.00 42.74 -14.76
N GLU A 53 24.92 44.07 -14.71
CA GLU A 53 23.73 44.91 -14.43
C GLU A 53 22.85 44.99 -15.70
N PRO A 54 21.60 45.54 -15.74
CA PRO A 54 20.99 46.50 -14.81
C PRO A 54 19.50 46.22 -14.47
N GLY A 55 18.92 46.97 -13.52
CA GLY A 55 17.46 46.97 -13.38
C GLY A 55 16.87 47.56 -12.11
N THR A 56 17.26 48.79 -11.76
CA THR A 56 16.48 49.74 -10.94
C THR A 56 14.97 49.62 -11.19
N THR A 57 14.15 49.55 -10.13
CA THR A 57 13.19 50.60 -9.76
C THR A 57 12.41 50.18 -8.49
N GLU A 58 12.70 50.89 -7.41
CA GLU A 58 11.86 51.11 -6.24
C GLU A 58 10.57 51.86 -6.64
N VAL A 59 9.38 51.37 -6.28
CA VAL A 59 8.22 52.22 -5.95
C VAL A 59 7.08 51.44 -5.26
N VAL A 60 6.85 51.83 -3.99
CA VAL A 60 5.61 51.98 -3.20
C VAL A 60 4.48 50.91 -3.15
N PRO A 61 3.93 50.65 -1.93
CA PRO A 61 2.71 49.90 -1.72
C PRO A 61 1.49 50.82 -1.79
N THR A 62 0.43 50.44 -2.53
CA THR A 62 -0.97 50.92 -2.36
C THR A 62 -1.87 50.23 -3.39
N GLN A 63 -2.71 49.28 -2.95
CA GLN A 63 -4.17 49.34 -3.13
C GLN A 63 -4.84 48.07 -2.59
N ALA A 64 -5.70 48.28 -1.61
CA ALA A 64 -6.79 47.39 -1.26
C ALA A 64 -7.87 47.47 -2.34
N LEU A 65 -8.31 46.33 -2.86
CA LEU A 65 -9.68 46.11 -3.35
C LEU A 65 -10.04 44.64 -3.08
N GLU A 66 -11.28 44.48 -2.64
CA GLU A 66 -11.85 43.34 -1.91
C GLU A 66 -11.93 42.02 -2.73
N PRO A 67 -11.80 40.84 -2.10
CA PRO A 67 -12.37 39.62 -2.64
C PRO A 67 -13.88 39.64 -2.36
N THR A 68 -14.69 39.85 -3.39
CA THR A 68 -16.13 39.63 -3.31
C THR A 68 -16.42 38.16 -2.97
N PRO A 69 -17.22 37.89 -1.92
CA PRO A 69 -17.66 36.54 -1.61
C PRO A 69 -18.70 36.08 -2.63
N ILE A 70 -18.38 35.04 -3.40
CA ILE A 70 -19.36 34.30 -4.20
C ILE A 70 -20.25 33.55 -3.21
N ALA A 71 -21.44 34.09 -2.98
CA ALA A 71 -22.51 33.41 -2.27
C ALA A 71 -23.04 32.23 -3.13
N PRO A 72 -23.27 31.05 -2.54
CA PRO A 72 -24.01 29.98 -3.21
C PRO A 72 -25.48 30.36 -3.25
N GLN A 73 -26.01 30.58 -4.46
CA GLN A 73 -27.44 30.75 -4.68
C GLN A 73 -28.12 29.37 -4.66
N PRO A 74 -29.14 29.15 -3.80
CA PRO A 74 -30.00 27.99 -3.89
C PRO A 74 -31.22 28.35 -4.74
N GLU A 75 -31.30 27.84 -5.96
CA GLU A 75 -32.56 27.84 -6.71
C GLU A 75 -33.01 26.42 -7.04
N VAL A 76 -34.12 26.10 -6.37
CA VAL A 76 -35.01 24.97 -6.54
C VAL A 76 -35.88 25.15 -7.77
N GLN A 77 -35.98 24.14 -8.62
CA GLN A 77 -37.19 23.80 -9.38
C GLN A 77 -37.10 22.30 -9.74
N SER A 78 -37.84 21.45 -9.03
CA SER A 78 -39.23 21.01 -9.31
C SER A 78 -39.25 20.06 -10.51
N ALA A 79 -39.23 18.75 -10.31
CA ALA A 79 -40.40 17.86 -10.12
C ALA A 79 -41.10 17.48 -11.43
N ALA A 80 -41.47 16.18 -11.53
CA ALA A 80 -42.05 15.44 -12.66
C ALA A 80 -41.00 14.91 -13.67
N GLU A 81 -40.98 13.65 -14.12
CA GLU A 81 -41.99 12.60 -14.08
C GLU A 81 -41.31 11.23 -14.31
N GLU A 82 -41.98 10.22 -13.77
CA GLU A 82 -41.79 8.79 -13.97
C GLU A 82 -41.87 8.43 -15.47
N SER A 83 -40.88 7.72 -16.00
CA SER A 83 -41.08 6.95 -17.23
C SER A 83 -40.25 5.67 -17.21
N THR A 84 -40.91 4.62 -16.74
CA THR A 84 -40.60 3.24 -17.06
C THR A 84 -40.62 3.02 -18.57
N ALA A 85 -39.47 2.76 -19.18
CA ALA A 85 -39.40 2.10 -20.47
C ALA A 85 -38.22 1.11 -20.47
N PRO A 86 -38.47 -0.22 -20.60
CA PRO A 86 -37.40 -1.17 -20.81
C PRO A 86 -36.81 -0.95 -22.20
N VAL A 87 -35.53 -0.59 -22.26
CA VAL A 87 -34.80 -0.52 -23.52
C VAL A 87 -34.63 -1.95 -24.03
N THR A 88 -35.38 -2.27 -25.08
CA THR A 88 -35.31 -3.48 -25.88
C THR A 88 -33.87 -3.76 -26.30
N PRO A 89 -33.32 -4.98 -26.12
CA PRO A 89 -32.01 -5.30 -26.66
C PRO A 89 -32.06 -5.34 -28.20
N PRO A 90 -31.02 -4.84 -28.91
CA PRO A 90 -30.95 -4.89 -30.37
C PRO A 90 -30.87 -6.34 -30.87
N PRO A 91 -31.36 -6.61 -32.09
CA PRO A 91 -31.41 -7.95 -32.67
C PRO A 91 -30.00 -8.53 -32.81
N GLN A 92 -29.80 -9.67 -32.17
CA GLN A 92 -28.60 -10.48 -32.24
C GLN A 92 -28.40 -10.98 -33.68
N PRO A 93 -27.24 -10.72 -34.33
CA PRO A 93 -26.98 -11.30 -35.65
C PRO A 93 -26.96 -12.82 -35.56
N ALA A 94 -27.62 -13.43 -36.54
CA ALA A 94 -27.89 -14.85 -36.66
C ALA A 94 -26.65 -15.72 -36.38
N GLN A 95 -26.87 -16.78 -35.60
CA GLN A 95 -25.90 -17.83 -35.36
C GLN A 95 -25.61 -18.54 -36.68
N ASN A 96 -24.41 -18.31 -37.21
CA ASN A 96 -23.95 -19.02 -38.39
C ASN A 96 -23.75 -20.51 -38.06
N THR A 97 -24.23 -21.30 -39.01
CA THR A 97 -24.44 -22.73 -39.02
C THR A 97 -23.17 -23.56 -38.76
N SER A 98 -23.36 -24.58 -37.92
CA SER A 98 -22.48 -25.71 -37.72
C SER A 98 -22.03 -26.34 -39.04
N THR A 99 -20.76 -26.13 -39.42
CA THR A 99 -20.10 -26.95 -40.44
C THR A 99 -19.35 -28.07 -39.74
N SER A 100 -19.98 -29.26 -39.73
CA SER A 100 -19.36 -30.51 -39.28
C SER A 100 -18.48 -31.04 -40.40
N ALA A 101 -17.16 -30.95 -40.22
CA ALA A 101 -16.19 -31.70 -41.00
C ALA A 101 -15.32 -32.51 -40.03
N PRO A 102 -15.19 -33.84 -40.18
CA PRO A 102 -14.36 -34.66 -39.32
C PRO A 102 -12.88 -34.38 -39.65
N GLN A 103 -12.27 -33.48 -38.90
CA GLN A 103 -10.83 -33.25 -38.98
C GLN A 103 -10.11 -34.37 -38.24
N VAL A 104 -9.24 -35.05 -38.97
CA VAL A 104 -8.35 -36.11 -38.50
C VAL A 104 -7.42 -35.49 -37.46
N VAL A 105 -7.63 -35.81 -36.19
CA VAL A 105 -6.85 -35.30 -35.06
C VAL A 105 -5.47 -35.95 -35.04
N THR A 106 -4.47 -35.27 -35.57
CA THR A 106 -3.08 -35.55 -35.21
C THR A 106 -2.89 -35.19 -33.73
N SER A 107 -2.48 -36.18 -32.95
CA SER A 107 -2.41 -36.16 -31.49
C SER A 107 -1.27 -35.27 -30.98
N ALA A 108 -1.40 -33.96 -31.12
CA ALA A 108 -0.66 -33.01 -30.29
C ALA A 108 -1.29 -32.99 -28.89
N PRO A 109 -0.49 -32.91 -27.81
CA PRO A 109 -1.05 -32.75 -26.47
C PRO A 109 -1.95 -31.52 -26.47
N SER A 110 -3.23 -31.72 -26.18
CA SER A 110 -4.22 -30.67 -26.18
C SER A 110 -3.74 -29.54 -25.27
N VAL A 111 -3.89 -28.27 -25.70
CA VAL A 111 -3.52 -27.08 -24.90
C VAL A 111 -4.03 -27.11 -23.45
N THR A 112 -5.11 -27.86 -23.19
CA THR A 112 -5.64 -28.17 -21.86
C THR A 112 -4.65 -28.92 -20.95
N ALA A 113 -3.87 -29.87 -21.48
CA ALA A 113 -2.94 -30.70 -20.71
C ALA A 113 -1.70 -29.93 -20.23
N LEU A 114 -1.28 -28.88 -20.95
CA LEU A 114 -0.11 -28.06 -20.60
C LEU A 114 -0.43 -26.95 -19.56
N ARG A 115 -1.71 -26.63 -19.38
CA ARG A 115 -2.18 -25.59 -18.45
C ARG A 115 -1.76 -25.79 -16.99
N PRO A 116 -1.94 -26.98 -16.37
CA PRO A 116 -1.55 -27.19 -14.97
C PRO A 116 -0.03 -27.05 -14.76
N GLN A 117 0.77 -27.55 -15.70
CA GLN A 117 2.23 -27.44 -15.63
C GLN A 117 2.68 -25.97 -15.72
N ALA A 118 2.09 -25.19 -16.64
CA ALA A 118 2.39 -23.77 -16.77
C ALA A 118 1.95 -22.97 -15.52
N GLN A 119 0.82 -23.32 -14.90
CA GLN A 119 0.35 -22.71 -13.65
C GLN A 119 1.30 -23.03 -12.49
N ALA A 120 1.69 -24.29 -12.32
CA ALA A 120 2.63 -24.71 -11.27
C ALA A 120 3.99 -24.00 -11.39
N ALA A 121 4.51 -23.85 -12.61
CA ALA A 121 5.75 -23.12 -12.85
C ALA A 121 5.61 -21.62 -12.48
N ARG A 122 4.47 -21.00 -12.77
CA ARG A 122 4.20 -19.60 -12.40
C ARG A 122 4.10 -19.44 -10.88
N THR A 123 3.32 -20.29 -10.21
CA THR A 123 3.16 -20.22 -8.74
C THR A 123 4.48 -20.49 -8.03
N GLY A 124 5.30 -21.44 -8.50
CA GLY A 124 6.62 -21.70 -7.94
C GLY A 124 7.57 -20.50 -8.03
N ARG A 125 7.57 -19.76 -9.16
CA ARG A 125 8.34 -18.52 -9.29
C ARG A 125 7.85 -17.43 -8.34
N ILE A 126 6.54 -17.32 -8.14
CA ILE A 126 5.95 -16.35 -7.22
C ILE A 126 6.33 -16.70 -5.78
N GLN A 127 6.21 -17.96 -5.37
CA GLN A 127 6.58 -18.43 -4.03
C GLN A 127 8.05 -18.11 -3.70
N LYS A 128 8.98 -18.41 -4.62
CA LYS A 128 10.40 -18.05 -4.44
C LYS A 128 10.63 -16.55 -4.20
N LYS A 129 9.83 -15.68 -4.82
CA LYS A 129 9.91 -14.23 -4.58
C LYS A 129 9.32 -13.86 -3.22
N LEU A 130 8.22 -14.48 -2.83
CA LEU A 130 7.61 -14.28 -1.51
C LEU A 130 8.55 -14.71 -0.38
N ASP A 131 9.24 -15.83 -0.53
CA ASP A 131 10.18 -16.33 0.48
C ASP A 131 11.36 -15.36 0.67
N LYS A 132 11.91 -14.81 -0.43
CA LYS A 132 12.93 -13.75 -0.37
C LYS A 132 12.45 -12.50 0.37
N ILE A 133 11.20 -12.09 0.18
CA ILE A 133 10.62 -10.95 0.92
C ILE A 133 10.57 -11.28 2.41
N VAL A 134 10.14 -12.49 2.79
CA VAL A 134 10.07 -12.90 4.20
C VAL A 134 11.46 -12.90 4.85
N GLU A 135 12.47 -13.44 4.17
CA GLU A 135 13.87 -13.41 4.63
C GLU A 135 14.36 -11.96 4.83
N PHE A 136 14.09 -11.09 3.86
CA PHE A 136 14.49 -9.69 3.92
C PHE A 136 13.77 -8.90 5.03
N VAL A 137 12.47 -9.16 5.25
CA VAL A 137 11.73 -8.54 6.36
C VAL A 137 12.26 -9.02 7.70
N ARG A 138 12.65 -10.29 7.82
CA ARG A 138 13.24 -10.82 9.04
C ARG A 138 14.54 -10.09 9.43
N GLU A 139 15.32 -9.66 8.44
CA GLU A 139 16.56 -8.91 8.65
C GLU A 139 16.29 -7.44 9.02
N LYS A 140 15.43 -6.73 8.27
CA LYS A 140 15.17 -5.29 8.49
C LYS A 140 14.12 -4.99 9.57
N LYS A 141 13.34 -5.98 10.01
CA LYS A 141 12.16 -5.89 10.92
C LYS A 141 10.97 -5.10 10.37
N THR A 142 11.23 -4.00 9.68
CA THR A 142 10.22 -3.15 9.05
C THR A 142 10.60 -2.90 7.59
N VAL A 143 9.63 -3.03 6.68
CA VAL A 143 9.82 -2.79 5.24
C VAL A 143 8.76 -1.87 4.66
N LYS A 144 9.14 -1.07 3.67
CA LYS A 144 8.24 -0.29 2.81
C LYS A 144 8.11 -0.93 1.43
N ASN A 145 7.19 -0.42 0.60
CA ASN A 145 7.01 -0.93 -0.75
C ASN A 145 8.28 -0.77 -1.61
N ASP A 146 8.89 0.43 -1.53
CA ASP A 146 10.12 0.77 -2.25
C ASP A 146 11.29 -0.19 -1.96
N ASP A 147 11.36 -0.73 -0.75
CA ASP A 147 12.41 -1.71 -0.40
C ASP A 147 12.23 -3.01 -1.20
N ILE A 148 10.99 -3.45 -1.39
CA ILE A 148 10.66 -4.68 -2.14
C ILE A 148 10.86 -4.48 -3.64
N GLU A 149 10.54 -3.29 -4.15
CA GLU A 149 10.85 -2.93 -5.54
C GLU A 149 12.34 -3.04 -5.83
N LYS A 150 13.18 -2.50 -4.95
CA LYS A 150 14.64 -2.56 -5.07
C LYS A 150 15.18 -3.98 -4.89
N LEU A 151 14.59 -4.78 -4.00
CA LEU A 151 15.02 -6.17 -3.74
C LEU A 151 14.74 -7.10 -4.94
N LEU A 152 13.56 -6.98 -5.55
CA LEU A 152 13.09 -7.91 -6.58
C LEU A 152 13.14 -7.35 -8.00
N HIS A 153 13.50 -6.07 -8.16
CA HIS A 153 13.45 -5.31 -9.42
C HIS A 153 12.09 -5.44 -10.11
N VAL A 154 11.03 -5.10 -9.38
CA VAL A 154 9.64 -5.13 -9.86
C VAL A 154 8.99 -3.75 -9.71
N SER A 155 7.85 -3.53 -10.37
CA SER A 155 7.07 -2.31 -10.20
C SER A 155 6.44 -2.20 -8.81
N ASP A 156 6.19 -0.97 -8.35
CA ASP A 156 5.44 -0.61 -7.13
C ASP A 156 4.15 -1.42 -6.95
N SER A 157 3.33 -1.49 -7.99
CA SER A 157 2.09 -2.28 -7.99
C SER A 157 2.32 -3.78 -7.76
N THR A 158 3.42 -4.32 -8.29
CA THR A 158 3.77 -5.74 -8.14
C THR A 158 4.30 -6.01 -6.73
N ALA A 159 5.13 -5.12 -6.19
CA ALA A 159 5.62 -5.19 -4.82
C ALA A 159 4.45 -5.14 -3.81
N GLN A 160 3.50 -4.22 -4.01
CA GLN A 160 2.30 -4.12 -3.19
C GLN A 160 1.46 -5.41 -3.26
N ARG A 161 1.36 -6.03 -4.45
CA ARG A 161 0.65 -7.30 -4.63
C ARG A 161 1.29 -8.44 -3.83
N TYR A 162 2.62 -8.50 -3.79
CA TYR A 162 3.34 -9.52 -3.01
C TYR A 162 3.19 -9.30 -1.51
N LEU A 163 3.38 -8.07 -1.03
CA LEU A 163 3.16 -7.72 0.37
C LEU A 163 1.71 -8.02 0.80
N GLY A 164 0.73 -7.65 -0.02
CA GLY A 164 -0.68 -7.97 0.23
C GLY A 164 -0.95 -9.48 0.26
N THR A 165 -0.22 -10.28 -0.51
CA THR A 165 -0.31 -11.75 -0.45
C THR A 165 0.23 -12.28 0.88
N LEU A 166 1.35 -11.74 1.36
CA LEU A 166 1.93 -12.12 2.65
C LEU A 166 1.08 -11.69 3.84
N VAL A 167 0.43 -10.53 3.76
CA VAL A 167 -0.55 -10.07 4.75
C VAL A 167 -1.76 -11.01 4.79
N LYS A 168 -2.28 -11.41 3.63
CA LYS A 168 -3.37 -12.40 3.55
C LYS A 168 -2.97 -13.78 4.09
N GLN A 169 -1.70 -14.14 3.97
CA GLN A 169 -1.15 -15.38 4.53
C GLN A 169 -0.85 -15.29 6.03
N GLY A 170 -0.96 -14.11 6.65
CA GLY A 170 -0.64 -13.91 8.07
C GLY A 170 0.85 -13.89 8.40
N LYS A 171 1.73 -13.76 7.39
CA LYS A 171 3.19 -13.65 7.60
C LYS A 171 3.63 -12.22 7.94
N LEU A 172 2.88 -11.22 7.47
CA LEU A 172 3.17 -9.80 7.66
C LEU A 172 1.95 -9.06 8.19
N ARG A 173 2.17 -8.04 9.02
CA ARG A 173 1.15 -7.07 9.42
C ARG A 173 1.40 -5.76 8.70
N ARG A 174 0.33 -5.20 8.12
CA ARG A 174 0.37 -3.83 7.60
C ARG A 174 0.13 -2.86 8.76
N VAL A 175 1.07 -1.95 8.99
CA VAL A 175 1.01 -0.94 10.05
C VAL A 175 1.00 0.45 9.42
N GLY A 176 0.16 1.33 9.95
CA GLY A 176 -0.01 2.70 9.49
C GLY A 176 -1.22 2.94 8.60
N ASN A 177 -1.48 4.23 8.35
CA ASN A 177 -2.58 4.73 7.53
C ASN A 177 -2.08 5.32 6.21
N ARG A 178 -3.03 5.74 5.37
CA ARG A 178 -2.88 6.27 4.00
C ARG A 178 -1.71 7.29 3.93
N GLY A 179 -0.53 6.84 3.48
CA GLY A 179 0.70 7.66 3.31
C GLY A 179 1.92 7.22 4.15
N SER A 180 1.73 6.50 5.26
CA SER A 180 2.83 6.04 6.13
C SER A 180 2.74 4.54 6.40
N THR A 181 2.40 3.80 5.35
CA THR A 181 2.23 2.34 5.42
C THR A 181 3.58 1.64 5.41
N HIS A 182 3.82 0.82 6.43
CA HIS A 182 4.95 -0.10 6.50
C HIS A 182 4.45 -1.50 6.87
N TYR A 183 5.30 -2.50 6.68
CA TYR A 183 4.98 -3.89 6.93
C TYR A 183 6.00 -4.49 7.91
N GLU A 184 5.50 -5.26 8.85
CA GLU A 184 6.30 -5.89 9.92
C GLU A 184 5.97 -7.38 10.01
N LEU A 185 6.93 -8.19 10.46
CA LEU A 185 6.73 -9.61 10.69
C LEU A 185 5.83 -9.84 11.90
N ILE A 186 4.91 -10.81 11.81
CA ILE A 186 4.05 -11.25 12.91
C ILE A 186 4.73 -12.41 13.66
#